data_AF-A0A2V5ZW10-F1
#
_entry.id   AF-A0A2V5ZW10-F1
#
_cell.length_a   1.000
_cell.length_b   1.000
_cell.length_c   1.000
_cell.angle_alpha   90.00
_cell.angle_beta   90.00
_cell.angle_gamma   90.00
#
_symmetry.space_group_name_H-M   'P 1'
#
loop_
_entity.id
_entity.type
_entity.pdbx_description
1 polymer ?
#
loop_
_entity_poly.entity_id
_entity_poly.type
_entity_poly.pdbx_seq_one_letter_code
_entity_poly.pdbx_strand_id
1 'polypeptide(L)'
;MARLVLICDGDDLVAHKLGNITTIGRAPLNHIVIDNPAVSAQHAIIARSGSSYRLQDLRSTNGTHVNGVPITEVELKDGDKIRFGFAVAVFAEGRREG
;
A
#
# COMPACT_ATOMS: atom_id res chain seq x y z
N MET A 1 -2.69 -14.65 -5.15
CA MET A 1 -2.21 -13.38 -5.74
C MET A 1 -2.19 -12.33 -4.64
N ALA A 2 -1.11 -11.58 -4.49
CA ALA A 2 -1.01 -10.56 -3.43
C ALA A 2 -2.02 -9.43 -3.63
N ARG A 3 -2.54 -8.93 -2.51
CA ARG A 3 -3.55 -7.86 -2.47
C ARG A 3 -3.17 -6.82 -1.45
N LEU A 4 -3.56 -5.59 -1.71
CA LEU A 4 -3.57 -4.51 -0.73
C LEU A 4 -5.02 -4.22 -0.38
N VAL A 5 -5.38 -4.41 0.89
CA VAL A 5 -6.74 -4.19 1.39
C VAL A 5 -6.78 -2.82 2.04
N LEU A 6 -7.43 -1.85 1.40
CA LEU A 6 -7.66 -0.53 1.97
C LEU A 6 -8.79 -0.59 3.00
N ILE A 7 -8.58 0.06 4.12
CA ILE A 7 -9.58 0.26 5.17
C ILE A 7 -10.11 1.68 5.00
N CYS A 8 -11.33 1.81 4.51
CA CYS A 8 -12.03 3.08 4.39
C CYS A 8 -12.83 3.36 5.66
N ASP A 9 -13.08 4.64 5.97
CA ASP A 9 -13.97 5.02 7.07
C ASP A 9 -15.38 4.49 6.79
N GLY A 10 -15.91 3.66 7.70
CA GLY A 10 -17.28 3.12 7.62
C GLY A 10 -17.43 1.65 7.21
N ASP A 11 -16.43 0.81 7.47
CA ASP A 11 -16.42 -0.66 7.26
C ASP A 11 -16.14 -1.16 5.83
N ASP A 12 -16.00 -0.27 4.84
CA ASP A 12 -15.66 -0.69 3.49
C ASP A 12 -14.19 -1.14 3.37
N LEU A 13 -14.00 -2.43 3.09
CA LEU A 13 -12.71 -3.03 2.76
C LEU A 13 -12.58 -3.19 1.25
N VAL A 14 -11.70 -2.40 0.62
CA VAL A 14 -11.46 -2.50 -0.83
C VAL A 14 -10.14 -3.23 -1.08
N ALA A 15 -10.22 -4.41 -1.69
CA ALA A 15 -9.05 -5.21 -2.02
C ALA A 15 -8.56 -4.94 -3.45
N HIS A 16 -7.34 -4.41 -3.58
CA HIS A 16 -6.66 -4.19 -4.85
C HIS A 16 -5.63 -5.27 -5.12
N LYS A 17 -5.65 -5.86 -6.32
CA LYS A 17 -4.62 -6.82 -6.74
C LYS A 17 -3.29 -6.08 -7.01
N LEU A 18 -2.19 -6.66 -6.52
CA LEU A 18 -0.86 -6.12 -6.77
C LEU A 18 -0.25 -6.74 -8.02
N GLY A 19 0.34 -5.89 -8.87
CA GLY A 19 1.09 -6.27 -10.07
C GLY A 19 2.60 -6.27 -9.84
N ASN A 20 3.38 -6.32 -10.93
CA ASN A 20 4.84 -6.20 -10.85
C ASN A 20 5.29 -4.83 -10.31
N ILE A 21 4.56 -3.78 -10.69
CA ILE A 21 4.71 -2.43 -10.16
C ILE A 21 3.29 -1.91 -9.92
N THR A 22 3.04 -1.41 -8.72
CA THR A 22 1.75 -0.83 -8.33
C THR A 22 2.02 0.52 -7.69
N THR A 23 1.51 1.58 -8.31
CA THR A 23 1.65 2.96 -7.81
C THR A 23 0.45 3.32 -6.95
N ILE A 24 0.71 4.04 -5.85
CA ILE A 24 -0.28 4.41 -4.85
C ILE A 24 -0.21 5.91 -4.61
N GLY A 25 -1.37 6.57 -4.60
CA GLY A 25 -1.47 7.99 -4.29
C GLY A 25 -2.87 8.53 -4.56
N ARG A 26 -3.06 9.82 -4.32
CA ARG A 26 -4.36 10.49 -4.53
C ARG A 26 -4.63 10.84 -6.00
N ALA A 27 -3.59 10.94 -6.83
CA ALA A 27 -3.81 11.26 -8.24
C ALA A 27 -4.50 10.10 -8.97
N PRO A 28 -5.40 10.39 -9.93
CA PRO A 28 -6.16 9.38 -10.67
C PRO A 28 -5.29 8.52 -11.59
N LEU A 29 -4.03 8.90 -11.83
CA LEU A 29 -3.07 8.15 -12.64
C LEU A 29 -2.41 6.99 -11.88
N ASN A 30 -2.66 6.85 -10.56
CA ASN A 30 -2.14 5.72 -9.79
C ASN A 30 -2.94 4.45 -10.03
N HIS A 31 -2.29 3.30 -9.89
CA HIS A 31 -2.96 2.01 -9.93
C HIS A 31 -3.95 1.84 -8.77
N ILE A 32 -3.57 2.35 -7.59
CA ILE A 32 -4.42 2.42 -6.41
C ILE A 32 -4.60 3.88 -6.05
N VAL A 33 -5.81 4.38 -6.26
CA VAL A 33 -6.19 5.76 -5.95
C VAL A 33 -6.78 5.79 -4.55
N ILE A 34 -6.15 6.56 -3.67
CA ILE A 34 -6.66 6.79 -2.31
C ILE A 34 -7.10 8.25 -2.23
N ASP A 35 -8.41 8.48 -2.25
CA ASP A 35 -8.97 9.83 -2.14
C ASP A 35 -8.94 10.31 -0.68
N ASN A 36 -7.75 10.64 -0.22
CA ASN A 36 -7.53 11.16 1.13
C ASN A 36 -6.56 12.36 1.07
N PRO A 37 -6.93 13.54 1.60
CA PRO A 37 -6.06 14.73 1.60
C PRO A 37 -4.67 14.51 2.22
N ALA A 38 -4.55 13.57 3.16
CA ALA A 38 -3.28 13.20 3.78
C ALA A 38 -2.38 12.33 2.89
N VAL A 39 -2.87 11.88 1.73
CA VAL A 39 -2.12 11.10 0.76
C VAL A 39 -1.64 12.00 -0.39
N SER A 40 -0.33 12.06 -0.60
CA SER A 40 0.30 12.74 -1.73
C SER A 40 -0.19 12.20 -3.09
N ALA A 41 -0.13 13.05 -4.11
CA ALA A 41 -0.54 12.72 -5.48
C ALA A 41 0.15 11.44 -6.00
N GLN A 42 1.46 11.33 -5.80
CA GLN A 42 2.25 10.11 -5.94
C GLN A 42 2.88 9.85 -4.57
N HIS A 43 2.42 8.84 -3.85
CA HIS A 43 2.78 8.65 -2.44
C HIS A 43 3.80 7.53 -2.27
N ALA A 44 3.52 6.37 -2.85
CA ALA A 44 4.35 5.19 -2.70
C ALA A 44 4.25 4.27 -3.93
N ILE A 45 5.20 3.36 -4.04
CA ILE A 45 5.20 2.29 -5.02
C ILE A 45 5.38 0.97 -4.30
N ILE A 46 4.58 -0.02 -4.67
CA ILE A 46 4.83 -1.41 -4.33
C ILE A 46 5.35 -2.11 -5.58
N ALA A 47 6.58 -2.62 -5.52
CA ALA A 47 7.21 -3.35 -6.59
C ALA A 47 7.45 -4.81 -6.18
N ARG A 48 7.20 -5.73 -7.10
CA ARG A 48 7.49 -7.15 -6.90
C ARG A 48 8.99 -7.39 -7.09
N SER A 49 9.62 -8.00 -6.10
CA SER A 49 11.03 -8.39 -6.11
C SER A 49 11.13 -9.90 -5.92
N GLY A 50 11.15 -10.64 -7.04
CA GLY A 50 11.10 -12.11 -7.03
C GLY A 50 9.77 -12.65 -6.51
N SER A 51 9.83 -13.34 -5.36
CA SER A 51 8.64 -13.84 -4.66
C SER A 51 8.02 -12.82 -3.70
N SER A 52 8.78 -11.81 -3.27
CA SER A 52 8.35 -10.83 -2.27
C SER A 52 7.87 -9.53 -2.91
N TYR A 53 7.24 -8.67 -2.11
CA TYR A 53 6.87 -7.31 -2.48
C TYR A 53 7.64 -6.30 -1.64
N ARG A 54 8.08 -5.21 -2.27
CA ARG A 54 8.80 -4.13 -1.64
C ARG A 54 7.98 -2.86 -1.73
N LEU A 55 7.79 -2.20 -0.61
CA LEU A 55 7.15 -0.90 -0.51
C LEU A 55 8.20 0.19 -0.45
N GLN A 56 8.04 1.23 -1.26
CA GLN A 56 8.91 2.39 -1.30
C GLN A 56 8.08 3.67 -1.20
N ASP A 57 8.45 4.56 -0.28
CA ASP A 57 7.88 5.90 -0.17
C ASP A 57 8.53 6.84 -1.20
N LEU A 58 7.71 7.65 -1.89
CA LEU A 58 8.17 8.59 -2.91
C LEU A 58 8.36 10.01 -2.35
N ARG A 59 8.88 10.11 -1.12
CA ARG A 59 8.98 11.38 -0.36
C ARG A 59 7.61 12.03 -0.18
N SER A 60 6.66 11.21 0.28
CA SER A 60 5.31 11.69 0.53
C SER A 60 5.28 12.70 1.67
N THR A 61 4.27 13.58 1.69
CA THR A 61 4.17 14.69 2.64
C THR A 61 4.05 14.22 4.08
N ASN A 62 3.27 13.16 4.32
CA ASN A 62 3.01 12.61 5.65
C ASN A 62 3.79 11.31 5.94
N GLY A 63 4.60 10.86 4.97
CA GLY A 63 5.35 9.63 5.04
C GLY A 63 4.50 8.36 4.95
N THR A 64 5.21 7.26 4.70
CA THR A 64 4.66 5.90 4.74
C THR A 64 5.12 5.20 6.02
N HIS A 65 4.22 4.49 6.68
CA HIS A 65 4.53 3.72 7.88
C HIS A 65 4.13 2.26 7.71
N VAL A 66 4.92 1.34 8.25
CA VAL A 66 4.60 -0.09 8.30
C VAL A 66 4.65 -0.54 9.76
N ASN A 67 3.55 -1.12 10.24
CA ASN A 67 3.38 -1.55 11.64
C ASN A 67 3.72 -0.43 12.66
N GLY A 68 3.41 0.82 12.32
CA GLY A 68 3.68 2.00 13.15
C GLY A 68 5.08 2.60 13.00
N VAL A 69 5.98 1.96 12.25
CA VAL A 69 7.34 2.44 12.02
C VAL A 69 7.42 3.21 10.71
N PRO A 70 7.96 4.45 10.67
CA PRO A 70 8.16 5.18 9.42
C PRO A 70 9.23 4.48 8.57
N ILE A 71 8.98 4.38 7.27
CA ILE A 71 9.89 3.73 6.31
C ILE A 71 10.16 4.63 5.11
N THR A 72 11.30 4.42 4.49
CA THR A 72 11.59 4.88 3.12
C THR A 72 11.47 3.73 2.13
N GLU A 73 11.90 2.55 2.54
CA GLU A 73 11.77 1.30 1.79
C GLU A 73 11.72 0.10 2.75
N VAL A 74 10.86 -0.88 2.48
CA VAL A 74 10.78 -2.12 3.27
C VAL A 74 10.23 -3.28 2.43
N GLU A 75 10.67 -4.50 2.73
CA GLU A 75 10.03 -5.72 2.21
C GLU A 75 8.76 -6.01 3.02
N LEU A 76 7.64 -6.19 2.31
CA LEU A 76 6.33 -6.46 2.90
C LEU A 76 6.17 -7.94 3.22
N LYS A 77 5.57 -8.20 4.38
CA LYS A 77 5.17 -9.52 4.86
C LYS A 77 3.65 -9.60 4.98
N ASP A 78 3.11 -10.80 4.80
CA ASP A 78 1.69 -11.05 4.99
C ASP A 78 1.19 -10.53 6.34
N GLY A 79 0.09 -9.78 6.31
CA GLY A 79 -0.51 -9.15 7.48
C GLY A 79 0.07 -7.78 7.86
N ASP A 80 1.09 -7.28 7.15
CA ASP A 80 1.66 -5.97 7.45
C ASP A 80 0.61 -4.85 7.32
N LYS A 81 0.51 -4.03 8.36
CA LYS A 81 -0.34 -2.84 8.39
C LYS A 81 0.44 -1.65 7.85
N ILE A 82 0.00 -1.15 6.70
CA ILE A 82 0.63 -0.04 6.01
C ILE A 82 -0.23 1.21 6.22
N ARG A 83 0.39 2.35 6.49
CA ARG A 83 -0.29 3.63 6.59
C ARG A 83 0.32 4.62 5.59
N PHE A 84 -0.52 5.13 4.70
CA PHE A 84 -0.18 6.17 3.73
C PHE A 84 -0.77 7.48 4.25
N GLY A 85 0.03 8.31 4.92
CA GLY A 85 -0.48 9.45 5.68
C GLY A 85 -1.48 9.02 6.76
N PHE A 86 -2.78 9.22 6.54
CA PHE A 86 -3.86 8.77 7.44
C PHE A 86 -4.68 7.59 6.90
N ALA A 87 -4.48 7.20 5.64
CA ALA A 87 -5.15 6.03 5.08
C ALA A 87 -4.45 4.75 5.57
N VAL A 88 -5.22 3.75 5.97
CA VAL A 88 -4.71 2.47 6.47
C VAL A 88 -4.98 1.38 5.44
N ALA A 89 -4.00 0.50 5.25
CA ALA A 89 -4.10 -0.66 4.39
C ALA A 89 -3.47 -1.88 5.08
N VAL A 90 -3.87 -3.07 4.67
CA VAL A 90 -3.24 -4.33 5.07
C VAL A 90 -2.70 -5.03 3.82
N PHE A 91 -1.44 -5.44 3.87
CA PHE A 91 -0.88 -6.30 2.84
C PHE A 91 -1.28 -7.74 3.10
N ALA A 92 -1.89 -8.37 2.11
CA ALA A 92 -2.23 -9.78 2.13
C ALA A 92 -1.46 -10.49 1.03
N GLU A 93 -0.46 -11.28 1.40
CA GLU A 93 0.16 -12.21 0.49
C GLU A 93 -0.88 -13.27 0.19
N GLY A 94 -1.40 -13.30 -1.05
CA GLY A 94 -2.45 -14.25 -1.39
C GLY A 94 -1.89 -15.66 -1.40
N ARG A 95 -1.88 -16.30 -0.23
CA ARG A 95 -1.63 -17.71 -0.02
C ARG A 95 -2.65 -18.45 -0.87
N ARG A 96 -2.18 -19.36 -1.72
CA ARG A 96 -3.06 -20.36 -2.30
C ARG A 96 -3.64 -21.13 -1.11
N GLU A 97 -4.93 -20.97 -0.84
CA GLU A 97 -5.66 -22.04 -0.16
C GLU A 97 -5.44 -23.27 -1.04
N GLY A 98 -4.88 -24.31 -0.41
CA GLY A 98 -4.40 -25.53 -1.08
C GLY A 98 -5.50 -26.29 -1.77
#